data_AF-A0A5C8AKH4-F1
#
_entry.id   AF-A0A5C8AKH4-F1
#
_cell.length_a   1.000
_cell.length_b   1.000
_cell.length_c   1.000
_cell.angle_alpha   90.00
_cell.angle_beta   90.00
_cell.angle_gamma   90.00
#
_symmetry.space_group_name_H-M   'P 1'
#
loop_
_entity.id
_entity.type
_entity.pdbx_description
1 polymer ?
#
loop_
_entity_poly.entity_id
_entity_poly.type
_entity_poly.pdbx_seq_one_letter_code
_entity_poly.pdbx_strand_id
1 'polypeptide(L)'
;MLNSIKIKFACASIAIGFSVSMLFGQHVDPHNQLLWQITGKGLKKPSYLFGSYHSNDSRLFEFSDSTFSALLHAEAVVLEADIYSLFTQYDTRVENTKLKYDVNGNPYTSDKKASETKYGSEDGRPQFLDAYFQQIAYNAGKLFFPLETVEAQLEAYENITYNNFRDYSINALIFSQENVLNTYLQGDIESMRQLLKTQLAISGNAYNLLITNRNQVMTAGIDSLCKKHGLFIAVGAAHLAGPEGIIQLLKNKGYTVRQVAATYAEKPTEAELQLRRFNSYTFVDQKRNFSAVFGGVPKMDTTQGNYVLTYQEMGQGNTFIIEIIPQSERTTLKQLLPELFFTPKSAPAKLVLQNGTVEAYEGITFIYGSGDCWRRVFLYENQLFKLTCYGGNKFMNSNRSTSFFDKVKLF
;
A
#
# COMPACT_ATOMS: atom_id res chain seq x y z
N MET A 1 67.26 11.65 67.26
CA MET A 1 68.44 11.81 66.38
C MET A 1 68.40 10.74 65.31
N LEU A 2 68.38 11.20 64.05
CA LEU A 2 68.91 10.57 62.83
C LEU A 2 68.35 9.24 62.29
N ASN A 3 67.91 9.37 61.03
CA ASN A 3 68.10 8.48 59.88
C ASN A 3 67.02 7.43 59.51
N SER A 4 66.08 7.91 58.71
CA SER A 4 65.77 7.48 57.33
C SER A 4 65.87 5.99 56.97
N ILE A 5 64.70 5.37 56.75
CA ILE A 5 64.54 4.21 55.87
C ILE A 5 63.56 4.60 54.75
N LYS A 6 64.05 4.55 53.51
CA LYS A 6 63.26 4.76 52.28
C LYS A 6 62.45 3.49 51.99
N ILE A 7 61.12 3.59 51.93
CA ILE A 7 60.26 2.56 51.34
C ILE A 7 59.59 3.17 50.10
N LYS A 8 59.92 2.61 48.93
CA LYS A 8 59.28 2.93 47.65
C LYS A 8 57.87 2.34 47.66
N PHE A 9 56.84 3.16 47.64
CA PHE A 9 55.50 2.73 47.25
C PHE A 9 55.30 2.97 45.75
N ALA A 10 55.11 1.89 45.01
CA ALA A 10 54.63 1.94 43.64
C ALA A 10 53.13 2.27 43.69
N CYS A 11 52.74 3.45 43.20
CA CYS A 11 51.34 3.75 42.94
C CYS A 11 50.91 3.00 41.67
N ALA A 12 50.21 1.89 41.84
CA ALA A 12 49.43 1.28 40.77
C ALA A 12 48.20 2.16 40.51
N SER A 13 48.25 2.93 39.42
CA SER A 13 47.08 3.66 38.91
C SER A 13 46.08 2.66 38.35
N ILE A 14 45.05 2.31 39.12
CA ILE A 14 43.89 1.57 38.62
C ILE A 14 43.08 2.56 37.77
N ALA A 15 43.22 2.46 36.45
CA ALA A 15 42.33 3.12 35.51
C ALA A 15 40.98 2.39 35.56
N ILE A 16 40.03 2.93 36.33
CA ILE A 16 38.63 2.51 36.26
C ILE A 16 38.08 3.05 34.95
N GLY A 17 38.06 2.20 33.92
CA GLY A 17 37.38 2.50 32.67
C GLY A 17 35.88 2.59 32.93
N PHE A 18 35.34 3.81 32.97
CA PHE A 18 33.91 4.03 32.82
C PHE A 18 33.53 3.66 31.39
N SER A 19 33.05 2.43 31.20
CA SER A 19 32.28 2.08 30.01
C SER A 19 30.99 2.87 30.05
N VAL A 20 30.94 4.00 29.33
CA VAL A 20 29.70 4.72 29.05
C VAL A 20 28.87 3.81 28.14
N SER A 21 27.99 3.03 28.74
CA SER A 21 26.91 2.39 28.03
C SER A 21 26.05 3.52 27.45
N MET A 22 26.10 3.74 26.13
CA MET A 22 25.13 4.62 25.49
C MET A 22 23.76 3.98 25.69
N LEU A 23 22.98 4.52 26.62
CA LEU A 23 21.57 4.20 26.76
C LEU A 23 20.89 4.78 25.52
N PHE A 24 20.53 3.92 24.57
CA PHE A 24 19.72 4.33 23.42
C PHE A 24 18.38 4.86 23.94
N GLY A 25 18.03 6.09 23.57
CA GLY A 25 16.79 6.71 24.00
C GLY A 25 15.59 6.12 23.24
N GLN A 26 14.51 5.82 23.95
CA GLN A 26 13.21 5.53 23.33
C GLN A 26 12.32 6.76 23.55
N HIS A 27 11.83 7.36 22.46
CA HIS A 27 10.84 8.41 22.54
C HIS A 27 9.46 7.80 22.70
N VAL A 28 8.65 8.33 23.61
CA VAL A 28 7.26 7.89 23.84
C VAL A 28 6.35 9.09 23.66
N ASP A 29 5.41 8.96 22.73
CA ASP A 29 4.33 9.93 22.52
C ASP A 29 3.01 9.35 23.07
N PRO A 30 2.57 9.78 24.27
CA PRO A 30 1.31 9.33 24.85
C PRO A 30 0.08 10.02 24.23
N HIS A 31 0.28 11.08 23.44
CA HIS A 31 -0.80 11.84 22.82
C HIS A 31 -1.22 11.29 21.46
N ASN A 32 -0.40 10.44 20.84
CA ASN A 32 -0.79 9.74 19.61
C ASN A 32 -1.84 8.64 19.92
N GLN A 33 -3.08 8.87 19.49
CA GLN A 33 -4.23 8.00 19.76
C GLN A 33 -4.60 7.10 18.57
N LEU A 34 -3.64 6.77 17.70
CA LEU A 34 -3.93 5.96 16.52
C LEU A 34 -3.96 4.44 16.79
N LEU A 35 -3.42 3.94 17.91
CA LEU A 35 -3.38 2.50 18.20
C LEU A 35 -4.03 2.15 19.54
N TRP A 36 -4.93 1.16 19.52
CA TRP A 36 -5.68 0.69 20.67
C TRP A 36 -5.62 -0.83 20.80
N GLN A 37 -5.42 -1.35 22.01
CA GLN A 37 -5.46 -2.78 22.28
C GLN A 37 -6.84 -3.17 22.80
N ILE A 38 -7.40 -4.24 22.21
CA ILE A 38 -8.67 -4.88 22.58
C ILE A 38 -8.37 -6.18 23.32
N THR A 39 -8.90 -6.30 24.54
CA THR A 39 -8.80 -7.49 25.41
C THR A 39 -10.10 -7.70 26.19
N GLY A 40 -10.13 -8.68 27.10
CA GLY A 40 -11.31 -9.00 27.91
C GLY A 40 -12.27 -9.95 27.20
N LYS A 41 -13.50 -10.10 27.70
CA LYS A 41 -14.57 -10.91 27.10
C LYS A 41 -14.16 -12.33 26.64
N GLY A 42 -13.25 -12.96 27.39
CA GLY A 42 -12.76 -14.32 27.09
C GLY A 42 -11.82 -14.43 25.87
N LEU A 43 -11.29 -13.31 25.35
CA LEU A 43 -10.31 -13.34 24.26
C LEU A 43 -9.02 -14.04 24.71
N LYS A 44 -8.54 -14.99 23.90
CA LYS A 44 -7.30 -15.74 24.17
C LYS A 44 -6.04 -14.97 23.77
N LYS A 45 -6.17 -14.03 22.83
CA LYS A 45 -5.09 -13.18 22.32
C LYS A 45 -5.60 -11.75 22.22
N PRO A 46 -4.76 -10.74 22.47
CA PRO A 46 -5.13 -9.36 22.21
C PRO A 46 -5.35 -9.15 20.71
N SER A 47 -6.22 -8.19 20.39
CA SER A 47 -6.32 -7.61 19.05
C SER A 47 -6.00 -6.13 19.12
N TYR A 48 -5.67 -5.53 17.98
CA TYR A 48 -5.27 -4.13 17.89
C TYR A 48 -6.13 -3.40 16.87
N LEU A 49 -6.63 -2.23 17.25
CA LEU A 49 -7.41 -1.34 16.40
C LEU A 49 -6.58 -0.10 16.09
N PHE A 50 -6.35 0.13 14.81
CA PHE A 50 -5.54 1.20 14.26
C PHE A 50 -6.39 2.17 13.44
N GLY A 51 -6.16 3.47 13.64
CA GLY A 51 -6.79 4.53 12.86
C GLY A 51 -6.03 4.80 11.57
N SER A 52 -6.55 4.37 10.42
CA SER A 52 -5.96 4.65 9.10
C SER A 52 -6.40 6.00 8.53
N TYR A 53 -5.79 6.38 7.41
CA TYR A 53 -6.11 7.57 6.63
C TYR A 53 -5.94 7.22 5.15
N HIS A 54 -6.95 7.50 4.33
CA HIS A 54 -7.03 7.03 2.93
C HIS A 54 -6.18 7.89 1.98
N SER A 55 -4.88 7.93 2.22
CA SER A 55 -3.92 8.61 1.36
C SER A 55 -2.61 7.83 1.24
N ASN A 56 -1.85 8.14 0.19
CA ASN A 56 -0.51 7.63 -0.02
C ASN A 56 0.60 8.61 0.43
N ASP A 57 0.28 9.70 1.13
CA ASP A 57 1.31 10.59 1.69
C ASP A 57 2.33 9.80 2.52
N SER A 58 3.62 10.03 2.27
CA SER A 58 4.71 9.22 2.82
C SER A 58 4.83 9.33 4.34
N ARG A 59 4.40 10.45 4.93
CA ARG A 59 4.41 10.70 6.39
C ARG A 59 3.51 9.74 7.15
N LEU A 60 2.46 9.22 6.51
CA LEU A 60 1.52 8.26 7.10
C LEU A 60 2.16 6.90 7.42
N PHE A 61 3.33 6.61 6.84
CA PHE A 61 4.02 5.32 6.95
C PHE A 61 5.15 5.36 8.00
N GLU A 62 5.29 6.46 8.73
CA GLU A 62 6.19 6.61 9.86
C GLU A 62 5.53 6.05 11.13
N PHE A 63 5.27 4.74 11.11
CA PHE A 63 4.58 4.06 12.20
C PHE A 63 5.42 4.01 13.48
N SER A 64 4.73 4.01 14.63
CA SER A 64 5.38 3.70 15.90
C SER A 64 5.83 2.24 15.97
N ASP A 65 6.84 1.94 16.78
CA ASP A 65 7.31 0.57 17.05
C ASP A 65 6.18 -0.32 17.58
N SER A 66 5.29 0.25 18.39
CA SER A 66 4.09 -0.42 18.89
C SER A 66 3.18 -0.89 17.75
N THR A 67 3.02 -0.07 16.70
CA THR A 67 2.23 -0.40 15.51
C THR A 67 2.90 -1.49 14.68
N PHE A 68 4.21 -1.39 14.44
CA PHE A 68 4.96 -2.45 13.76
C PHE A 68 4.85 -3.79 14.49
N SER A 69 5.01 -3.77 15.82
CA SER A 69 4.87 -4.95 16.65
C SER A 69 3.46 -5.54 16.60
N ALA A 70 2.42 -4.70 16.69
CA ALA A 70 1.03 -5.16 16.60
C ALA A 70 0.72 -5.82 15.25
N LEU A 71 1.15 -5.21 14.14
CA LEU A 71 0.93 -5.75 12.79
C LEU A 71 1.70 -7.06 12.56
N LEU A 72 2.95 -7.14 13.00
CA LEU A 72 3.78 -8.33 12.82
C LEU A 72 3.21 -9.54 13.55
N HIS A 73 2.76 -9.36 14.80
CA HIS A 73 2.32 -10.48 15.66
C HIS A 73 0.84 -10.86 15.49
N ALA A 74 0.05 -10.07 14.77
CA ALA A 74 -1.32 -10.41 14.45
C ALA A 74 -1.39 -11.64 13.52
N GLU A 75 -2.39 -12.48 13.72
CA GLU A 75 -2.69 -13.64 12.88
C GLU A 75 -3.42 -13.23 11.60
N ALA A 76 -4.27 -12.21 11.72
CA ALA A 76 -5.08 -11.69 10.63
C ALA A 76 -5.01 -10.17 10.56
N VAL A 77 -5.03 -9.64 9.35
CA VAL A 77 -5.27 -8.22 9.08
C VAL A 77 -6.74 -8.05 8.71
N VAL A 78 -7.38 -7.04 9.28
CA VAL A 78 -8.79 -6.73 9.08
C VAL A 78 -8.91 -5.28 8.63
N LEU A 79 -9.56 -5.05 7.50
CA LEU A 79 -9.79 -3.72 6.93
C LEU A 79 -11.28 -3.45 6.74
N GLU A 80 -11.64 -2.21 6.44
CA GLU A 80 -13.03 -1.85 6.15
C GLU A 80 -13.58 -2.64 4.96
N ALA A 81 -12.82 -2.75 3.87
CA ALA A 81 -13.21 -3.48 2.66
C ALA A 81 -12.02 -4.22 2.02
N ASP A 82 -12.31 -5.09 1.06
CA ASP A 82 -11.31 -5.77 0.24
C ASP A 82 -10.83 -4.86 -0.90
N ILE A 83 -9.69 -4.21 -0.71
CA ILE A 83 -9.12 -3.26 -1.65
C ILE A 83 -8.57 -3.97 -2.89
N TYR A 84 -8.01 -5.17 -2.74
CA TYR A 84 -7.44 -5.94 -3.87
C TYR A 84 -8.52 -6.38 -4.87
N SER A 85 -9.76 -6.56 -4.43
CA SER A 85 -10.89 -6.83 -5.34
C SER A 85 -11.03 -5.74 -6.43
N LEU A 86 -10.61 -4.50 -6.13
CA LEU A 86 -10.71 -3.31 -6.97
C LEU A 86 -9.61 -3.17 -8.03
N PHE A 87 -8.52 -3.95 -7.93
CA PHE A 87 -7.31 -3.82 -8.77
C PHE A 87 -7.54 -3.94 -10.28
N THR A 88 -8.68 -4.47 -10.73
CA THR A 88 -8.99 -4.57 -12.17
C THR A 88 -10.21 -3.76 -12.57
N GLN A 89 -10.84 -3.09 -11.60
CA GLN A 89 -12.10 -2.39 -11.80
C GLN A 89 -11.90 -0.88 -11.88
N TYR A 90 -10.89 -0.34 -11.18
CA TYR A 90 -10.70 1.09 -11.05
C TYR A 90 -9.29 1.51 -11.45
N ASP A 91 -9.19 2.47 -12.37
CA ASP A 91 -8.00 3.29 -12.49
C ASP A 91 -8.03 4.36 -11.40
N THR A 92 -6.94 4.46 -10.64
CA THR A 92 -6.82 5.45 -9.56
C THR A 92 -6.21 6.76 -10.04
N ARG A 93 -5.65 6.82 -11.26
CA ARG A 93 -5.16 8.06 -11.84
C ARG A 93 -6.35 8.98 -12.14
N VAL A 94 -6.19 10.27 -11.85
CA VAL A 94 -7.22 11.28 -12.16
C VAL A 94 -7.27 11.55 -13.67
N GLU A 95 -6.12 11.51 -14.33
CA GLU A 95 -6.00 11.69 -15.78
C GLU A 95 -5.02 10.68 -16.39
N ASN A 96 -5.26 10.32 -17.65
CA ASN A 96 -4.32 9.51 -18.42
C ASN A 96 -3.12 10.34 -18.85
N THR A 97 -1.92 9.81 -18.63
CA THR A 97 -0.69 10.38 -19.15
C THR A 97 -0.66 10.31 -20.68
N LYS A 98 -0.29 11.42 -21.31
CA LYS A 98 -0.06 11.51 -22.76
C LYS A 98 1.41 11.77 -23.04
N LEU A 99 2.02 10.89 -23.82
CA LEU A 99 3.40 11.02 -24.25
C LEU A 99 3.51 11.93 -25.49
N LYS A 100 4.53 12.79 -25.45
CA LYS A 100 5.05 13.55 -26.58
C LYS A 100 6.32 12.88 -27.08
N TYR A 101 6.77 13.27 -28.27
CA TYR A 101 7.93 12.68 -28.93
C TYR A 101 8.84 13.78 -29.41
N ASP A 102 10.15 13.64 -29.15
CA ASP A 102 11.14 14.57 -29.64
C ASP A 102 11.42 14.35 -31.14
N VAL A 103 12.31 15.15 -31.71
CA VAL A 103 12.70 15.05 -33.13
C VAL A 103 13.36 13.72 -33.50
N ASN A 104 13.86 12.97 -32.52
CA ASN A 104 14.48 11.66 -32.68
C ASN A 104 13.48 10.52 -32.44
N GLY A 105 12.22 10.83 -32.13
CA GLY A 105 11.19 9.85 -31.80
C GLY A 105 11.29 9.29 -30.38
N ASN A 106 12.11 9.89 -29.51
CA ASN A 106 12.15 9.51 -28.10
C ASN A 106 10.90 10.04 -27.38
N PRO A 107 10.21 9.18 -26.61
CA PRO A 107 9.04 9.58 -25.85
C PRO A 107 9.42 10.39 -24.61
N TYR A 108 8.59 11.36 -24.25
CA TYR A 108 8.66 12.11 -23.00
C TYR A 108 7.27 12.59 -22.60
N THR A 109 6.97 12.77 -21.32
CA THR A 109 5.68 13.37 -20.92
C THR A 109 5.71 14.88 -21.10
N SER A 110 4.54 15.47 -21.31
CA SER A 110 4.44 16.93 -21.45
C SER A 110 4.71 17.72 -20.17
N ASP A 111 4.76 17.06 -19.01
CA ASP A 111 4.90 17.69 -17.71
C ASP A 111 5.81 16.84 -16.78
N LYS A 112 6.69 17.51 -16.03
CA LYS A 112 7.56 16.92 -15.00
C LYS A 112 6.86 16.79 -13.64
N LYS A 113 5.69 17.40 -13.48
CA LYS A 113 4.86 17.29 -12.27
C LYS A 113 4.33 15.87 -12.10
N ALA A 114 4.26 15.44 -10.85
CA ALA A 114 3.57 14.22 -10.48
C ALA A 114 2.11 14.29 -10.93
N SER A 115 1.62 13.20 -11.52
CA SER A 115 0.20 13.00 -11.72
C SER A 115 -0.50 12.78 -10.38
N GLU A 116 -1.72 13.27 -10.29
CA GLU A 116 -2.61 13.04 -9.15
C GLU A 116 -3.35 11.70 -9.29
N THR A 117 -3.65 11.11 -8.14
CA THR A 117 -4.45 9.90 -7.99
C THR A 117 -5.59 10.16 -7.02
N LYS A 118 -6.55 9.24 -6.95
CA LYS A 118 -7.66 9.29 -5.98
C LYS A 118 -7.18 9.30 -4.52
N TYR A 119 -5.93 8.92 -4.25
CA TYR A 119 -5.36 8.79 -2.91
C TYR A 119 -4.18 9.74 -2.63
N GLY A 120 -3.85 10.64 -3.56
CA GLY A 120 -2.72 11.56 -3.45
C GLY A 120 -2.04 11.72 -4.80
N SER A 121 -0.74 11.43 -4.89
CA SER A 121 0.01 11.63 -6.13
C SER A 121 1.14 10.60 -6.32
N GLU A 122 1.80 10.65 -7.48
CA GLU A 122 3.00 9.84 -7.74
C GLU A 122 4.15 10.06 -6.74
N ASP A 123 4.16 11.17 -6.00
CA ASP A 123 5.19 11.50 -5.01
C ASP A 123 5.01 10.78 -3.67
N GLY A 124 3.82 10.22 -3.42
CA GLY A 124 3.55 9.39 -2.24
C GLY A 124 4.08 7.96 -2.38
N ARG A 125 3.63 7.09 -1.48
CA ARG A 125 3.94 5.65 -1.49
C ARG A 125 3.20 4.91 -2.61
N PRO A 126 3.73 3.77 -3.09
CA PRO A 126 3.08 2.93 -4.09
C PRO A 126 1.64 2.55 -3.74
N GLN A 127 1.41 2.10 -2.52
CA GLN A 127 0.09 1.87 -1.97
C GLN A 127 -0.29 3.02 -1.04
N PHE A 128 -1.57 3.38 -1.02
CA PHE A 128 -2.12 4.14 0.09
C PHE A 128 -2.20 3.27 1.35
N LEU A 129 -2.37 3.89 2.51
CA LEU A 129 -2.15 3.25 3.80
C LEU A 129 -2.94 1.95 4.01
N ASP A 130 -4.23 1.92 3.67
CA ASP A 130 -5.06 0.73 3.85
C ASP A 130 -4.63 -0.41 2.91
N ALA A 131 -4.35 -0.09 1.63
CA ALA A 131 -3.87 -1.08 0.66
C ALA A 131 -2.50 -1.66 1.05
N TYR A 132 -1.66 -0.87 1.72
CA TYR A 132 -0.40 -1.34 2.26
C TYR A 132 -0.62 -2.43 3.33
N PHE A 133 -1.57 -2.26 4.25
CA PHE A 133 -1.85 -3.28 5.26
C PHE A 133 -2.35 -4.59 4.63
N GLN A 134 -3.22 -4.52 3.62
CA GLN A 134 -3.67 -5.72 2.89
C GLN A 134 -2.51 -6.39 2.13
N GLN A 135 -1.64 -5.59 1.50
CA GLN A 135 -0.44 -6.09 0.83
C GLN A 135 0.48 -6.83 1.81
N ILE A 136 0.74 -6.25 2.98
CA ILE A 136 1.51 -6.91 4.04
C ILE A 136 0.84 -8.21 4.46
N ALA A 137 -0.49 -8.22 4.62
CA ALA A 137 -1.23 -9.43 4.99
C ALA A 137 -0.95 -10.58 4.01
N TYR A 138 -1.12 -10.32 2.71
CA TYR A 138 -0.90 -11.34 1.69
C TYR A 138 0.56 -11.73 1.53
N ASN A 139 1.47 -10.76 1.48
CA ASN A 139 2.90 -11.04 1.32
C ASN A 139 3.49 -11.80 2.52
N ALA A 140 2.93 -11.61 3.72
CA ALA A 140 3.33 -12.33 4.93
C ALA A 140 2.54 -13.63 5.18
N GLY A 141 1.59 -13.99 4.30
CA GLY A 141 0.75 -15.18 4.47
C GLY A 141 -0.21 -15.11 5.66
N LYS A 142 -0.58 -13.90 6.12
CA LYS A 142 -1.57 -13.68 7.16
C LYS A 142 -2.98 -13.85 6.60
N LEU A 143 -3.94 -14.16 7.48
CA LEU A 143 -5.35 -14.15 7.10
C LEU A 143 -5.80 -12.71 6.82
N PHE A 144 -6.77 -12.55 5.93
CA PHE A 144 -7.37 -11.26 5.62
C PHE A 144 -8.90 -11.35 5.72
N PHE A 145 -9.51 -10.36 6.36
CA PHE A 145 -10.97 -10.24 6.43
C PHE A 145 -11.42 -8.80 6.21
N PRO A 146 -12.33 -8.52 5.27
CA PRO A 146 -13.01 -7.23 5.19
C PRO A 146 -14.17 -7.17 6.20
N LEU A 147 -14.45 -5.98 6.74
CA LEU A 147 -15.59 -5.75 7.65
C LEU A 147 -16.89 -5.41 6.90
N GLU A 148 -16.76 -4.93 5.68
CA GLU A 148 -17.83 -4.51 4.77
C GLU A 148 -17.54 -5.05 3.37
N THR A 149 -18.58 -5.17 2.53
CA THR A 149 -18.38 -5.46 1.11
C THR A 149 -18.06 -4.17 0.35
N VAL A 150 -17.38 -4.29 -0.80
CA VAL A 150 -17.11 -3.15 -1.67
C VAL A 150 -18.40 -2.51 -2.16
N GLU A 151 -19.38 -3.33 -2.51
CA GLU A 151 -20.68 -2.88 -3.01
C GLU A 151 -21.40 -2.01 -1.98
N ALA A 152 -21.41 -2.44 -0.70
CA ALA A 152 -22.03 -1.67 0.38
C ALA A 152 -21.35 -0.31 0.60
N GLN A 153 -20.02 -0.23 0.44
CA GLN A 153 -19.32 1.05 0.51
C GLN A 153 -19.67 1.98 -0.66
N LEU A 154 -19.70 1.45 -1.89
CA LEU A 154 -20.08 2.21 -3.08
C LEU A 154 -21.50 2.75 -2.98
N GLU A 155 -22.46 1.91 -2.55
CA GLU A 155 -23.85 2.32 -2.31
C GLU A 155 -23.93 3.44 -1.27
N ALA A 156 -23.13 3.39 -0.20
CA ALA A 156 -23.09 4.45 0.80
C ALA A 156 -22.64 5.80 0.21
N TYR A 157 -21.67 5.80 -0.70
CA TYR A 157 -21.23 7.00 -1.42
C TYR A 157 -22.26 7.49 -2.42
N GLU A 158 -22.84 6.61 -3.24
CA GLU A 158 -23.85 6.95 -4.24
C GLU A 158 -25.08 7.60 -3.61
N ASN A 159 -25.55 7.06 -2.49
CA ASN A 159 -26.70 7.60 -1.74
C ASN A 159 -26.48 9.04 -1.26
N ILE A 160 -25.24 9.50 -1.11
CA ILE A 160 -24.94 10.88 -0.69
C ILE A 160 -24.90 11.81 -1.91
N THR A 161 -24.33 11.33 -3.01
CA THR A 161 -24.22 12.08 -4.27
C THR A 161 -25.60 12.33 -4.89
N TYR A 162 -26.51 11.35 -4.88
CA TYR A 162 -27.87 11.53 -5.40
C TYR A 162 -28.74 12.49 -4.56
N ASN A 163 -28.49 12.55 -3.25
CA ASN A 163 -29.28 13.40 -2.34
C ASN A 163 -28.79 14.85 -2.26
N ASN A 164 -27.59 15.17 -2.80
CA ASN A 164 -27.02 16.50 -2.79
C ASN A 164 -26.65 16.91 -4.21
N PHE A 165 -27.40 17.84 -4.82
CA PHE A 165 -27.21 18.41 -6.17
C PHE A 165 -25.89 19.21 -6.37
N ARG A 166 -24.78 18.80 -5.76
CA ARG A 166 -23.46 19.43 -5.93
C ARG A 166 -22.40 18.36 -6.18
N ASP A 167 -21.92 18.40 -7.43
CA ASP A 167 -20.87 17.61 -8.08
C ASP A 167 -19.46 17.82 -7.47
N TYR A 168 -19.36 18.02 -6.15
CA TYR A 168 -18.08 18.00 -5.46
C TYR A 168 -17.78 16.56 -5.08
N SER A 169 -16.72 16.00 -5.66
CA SER A 169 -16.20 14.72 -5.16
C SER A 169 -15.89 14.89 -3.67
N ILE A 170 -16.66 14.20 -2.82
CA ILE A 170 -16.45 14.16 -1.37
C ILE A 170 -15.00 13.74 -1.06
N ASN A 171 -14.38 12.98 -1.97
CA ASN A 171 -12.96 12.65 -1.98
C ASN A 171 -12.04 13.88 -2.00
N ALA A 172 -12.32 14.89 -2.83
CA ALA A 172 -11.55 16.14 -2.84
C ALA A 172 -11.81 17.00 -1.60
N LEU A 173 -12.99 16.90 -0.98
CA LEU A 173 -13.30 17.68 0.23
C LEU A 173 -12.61 17.12 1.49
N ILE A 174 -12.46 15.79 1.60
CA ILE A 174 -12.00 15.11 2.82
C ILE A 174 -10.49 14.80 2.79
N PHE A 175 -9.91 14.47 1.63
CA PHE A 175 -8.55 13.90 1.56
C PHE A 175 -7.47 14.85 1.02
N SER A 176 -7.83 16.04 0.53
CA SER A 176 -6.87 16.95 -0.13
C SER A 176 -6.38 18.13 0.73
N GLN A 177 -6.73 18.17 2.02
CA GLN A 177 -6.38 19.30 2.88
C GLN A 177 -5.21 18.95 3.80
N GLU A 178 -4.08 19.62 3.60
CA GLU A 178 -2.90 19.55 4.48
C GLU A 178 -3.26 19.73 5.96
N ASN A 179 -4.30 20.51 6.27
CA ASN A 179 -4.82 20.68 7.62
C ASN A 179 -5.42 19.38 8.21
N VAL A 180 -6.16 18.60 7.42
CA VAL A 180 -6.73 17.31 7.85
C VAL A 180 -5.59 16.32 8.08
N LEU A 181 -4.63 16.27 7.15
CA LEU A 181 -3.46 15.41 7.27
C LEU A 181 -2.63 15.75 8.52
N ASN A 182 -2.36 17.03 8.78
CA ASN A 182 -1.63 17.46 9.98
C ASN A 182 -2.39 17.10 11.27
N THR A 183 -3.72 17.18 11.26
CA THR A 183 -4.55 16.73 12.40
C THR A 183 -4.39 15.22 12.62
N TYR A 184 -4.37 14.43 11.54
CA TYR A 184 -4.14 12.99 11.63
C TYR A 184 -2.73 12.66 12.15
N LEU A 185 -1.70 13.36 11.66
CA LEU A 185 -0.31 13.14 12.07
C LEU A 185 -0.05 13.46 13.55
N GLN A 186 -0.86 14.34 14.15
CA GLN A 186 -0.86 14.58 15.60
C GLN A 186 -1.49 13.42 16.41
N GLY A 187 -2.18 12.50 15.74
CA GLY A 187 -2.84 11.37 16.37
C GLY A 187 -4.08 11.74 17.20
N ASP A 188 -4.67 12.92 17.00
CA ASP A 188 -5.89 13.35 17.68
C ASP A 188 -7.14 12.87 16.94
N ILE A 189 -7.63 11.70 17.33
CA ILE A 189 -8.79 11.06 16.71
C ILE A 189 -10.11 11.81 16.97
N GLU A 190 -10.20 12.60 18.05
CA GLU A 190 -11.41 13.36 18.34
C GLU A 190 -11.48 14.62 17.47
N SER A 191 -10.37 15.33 17.29
CA SER A 191 -10.27 16.43 16.34
C SER A 191 -10.54 15.96 14.91
N MET A 192 -10.01 14.80 14.51
CA MET A 192 -10.33 14.17 13.21
C MET A 192 -11.83 13.91 13.03
N ARG A 193 -12.48 13.35 14.05
CA ARG A 193 -13.92 13.10 14.03
C ARG A 193 -14.73 14.40 13.92
N GLN A 194 -14.37 15.43 14.68
CA GLN A 194 -15.09 16.70 14.67
C GLN A 194 -14.94 17.44 13.34
N LEU A 195 -13.73 17.42 12.76
CA LEU A 195 -13.46 18.01 11.46
C LEU A 195 -14.31 17.34 10.38
N LEU A 196 -14.31 16.00 10.33
CA LEU A 196 -15.12 15.25 9.37
C LEU A 196 -16.62 15.48 9.59
N LYS A 197 -17.08 15.49 10.85
CA LYS A 197 -18.49 15.75 11.18
C LYS A 197 -18.94 17.12 10.70
N THR A 198 -18.11 18.15 10.89
CA THR A 198 -18.37 19.51 10.39
C THR A 198 -18.40 19.56 8.86
N GLN A 199 -17.45 18.91 8.19
CA GLN A 199 -17.40 18.85 6.71
C GLN A 199 -18.60 18.11 6.10
N LEU A 200 -19.12 17.10 6.78
CA LEU A 200 -20.28 16.32 6.30
C LEU A 200 -21.63 16.92 6.73
N ALA A 201 -21.66 17.85 7.68
CA ALA A 201 -22.89 18.50 8.14
C ALA A 201 -23.62 19.24 6.99
N ILE A 202 -22.85 19.73 6.02
CA ILE A 202 -23.36 20.42 4.82
C ILE A 202 -24.18 19.48 3.91
N SER A 203 -23.96 18.17 4.02
CA SER A 203 -24.57 17.11 3.20
C SER A 203 -25.69 16.36 3.93
N GLY A 204 -26.27 16.97 4.97
CA GLY A 204 -27.40 16.44 5.72
C GLY A 204 -27.04 15.17 6.49
N ASN A 205 -27.59 14.02 6.07
CA ASN A 205 -27.43 12.74 6.76
C ASN A 205 -26.10 12.00 6.42
N ALA A 206 -25.18 12.64 5.68
CA ALA A 206 -23.95 12.03 5.19
C ALA A 206 -23.07 11.45 6.32
N TYR A 207 -22.94 12.13 7.46
CA TYR A 207 -22.16 11.63 8.59
C TYR A 207 -22.71 10.29 9.12
N ASN A 208 -24.03 10.14 9.18
CA ASN A 208 -24.62 8.88 9.65
C ASN A 208 -24.42 7.75 8.64
N LEU A 209 -24.55 8.04 7.35
CA LEU A 209 -24.36 7.04 6.28
C LEU A 209 -22.90 6.60 6.16
N LEU A 210 -21.94 7.53 6.23
CA LEU A 210 -20.51 7.24 6.05
C LEU A 210 -19.80 6.79 7.33
N ILE A 211 -20.28 7.19 8.52
CA ILE A 211 -19.60 6.91 9.79
C ILE A 211 -20.50 6.09 10.72
N THR A 212 -21.61 6.67 11.21
CA THR A 212 -22.37 6.08 12.33
C THR A 212 -22.91 4.68 12.03
N ASN A 213 -23.54 4.48 10.86
CA ASN A 213 -24.13 3.20 10.48
C ASN A 213 -23.04 2.15 10.23
N ARG A 214 -21.97 2.56 9.55
CA ARG A 214 -20.81 1.72 9.24
C ARG A 214 -20.08 1.28 10.52
N ASN A 215 -19.98 2.15 11.52
CA ASN A 215 -19.41 1.80 12.82
C ASN A 215 -20.13 0.63 13.50
N GLN A 216 -21.46 0.53 13.36
CA GLN A 216 -22.22 -0.61 13.92
C GLN A 216 -21.87 -1.92 13.22
N VAL A 217 -21.82 -1.90 11.88
CA VAL A 217 -21.46 -3.07 11.05
C VAL A 217 -20.04 -3.52 11.36
N MET A 218 -19.08 -2.59 11.28
CA MET A 218 -17.67 -2.86 11.57
C MET A 218 -17.47 -3.38 13.00
N THR A 219 -18.11 -2.78 14.00
CA THR A 219 -18.01 -3.24 15.40
C THR A 219 -18.55 -4.67 15.56
N ALA A 220 -19.64 -5.02 14.87
CA ALA A 220 -20.17 -6.38 14.90
C ALA A 220 -19.21 -7.39 14.24
N GLY A 221 -18.59 -7.03 13.11
CA GLY A 221 -17.56 -7.82 12.46
C GLY A 221 -16.34 -8.04 13.38
N ILE A 222 -15.85 -6.98 14.02
CA ILE A 222 -14.74 -7.04 14.98
C ILE A 222 -15.09 -7.96 16.17
N ASP A 223 -16.29 -7.83 16.77
CA ASP A 223 -16.74 -8.69 17.88
C ASP A 223 -16.76 -10.17 17.50
N SER A 224 -17.11 -10.49 16.25
CA SER A 224 -17.12 -11.86 15.73
C SER A 224 -15.69 -12.40 15.52
N LEU A 225 -14.83 -11.62 14.85
CA LEU A 225 -13.49 -12.05 14.46
C LEU A 225 -12.53 -12.14 15.65
N CYS A 226 -12.57 -11.18 16.58
CA CYS A 226 -11.67 -11.15 17.74
C CYS A 226 -11.77 -12.42 18.61
N LYS A 227 -12.94 -13.09 18.63
CA LYS A 227 -13.15 -14.34 19.38
C LYS A 227 -12.36 -15.52 18.80
N LYS A 228 -11.99 -15.45 17.52
CA LYS A 228 -11.36 -16.54 16.78
C LYS A 228 -9.85 -16.31 16.57
N HIS A 229 -9.44 -15.05 16.43
CA HIS A 229 -8.08 -14.70 16.00
C HIS A 229 -7.52 -13.51 16.77
N GLY A 230 -6.18 -13.41 16.84
CA GLY A 230 -5.51 -12.16 17.21
C GLY A 230 -5.40 -11.24 16.01
N LEU A 231 -6.08 -10.09 16.02
CA LEU A 231 -6.25 -9.24 14.84
C LEU A 231 -5.37 -7.99 14.88
N PHE A 232 -4.93 -7.53 13.71
CA PHE A 232 -4.59 -6.14 13.44
C PHE A 232 -5.69 -5.55 12.57
N ILE A 233 -6.48 -4.63 13.12
CA ILE A 233 -7.64 -4.03 12.49
C ILE A 233 -7.28 -2.61 12.12
N ALA A 234 -7.42 -2.21 10.86
CA ALA A 234 -7.28 -0.82 10.45
C ALA A 234 -8.59 -0.30 9.83
N VAL A 235 -9.07 0.80 10.40
CA VAL A 235 -10.28 1.53 9.98
C VAL A 235 -9.96 3.02 10.05
N GLY A 236 -10.60 3.85 9.24
CA GLY A 236 -10.35 5.28 9.17
C GLY A 236 -10.42 5.93 10.56
N ALA A 237 -9.45 6.78 10.90
CA ALA A 237 -9.32 7.34 12.25
C ALA A 237 -10.58 8.08 12.74
N ALA A 238 -11.35 8.69 11.83
CA ALA A 238 -12.60 9.37 12.16
C ALA A 238 -13.70 8.43 12.67
N HIS A 239 -13.59 7.12 12.45
CA HIS A 239 -14.53 6.12 12.97
C HIS A 239 -14.31 5.77 14.45
N LEU A 240 -13.17 6.16 15.04
CA LEU A 240 -12.73 5.65 16.32
C LEU A 240 -13.37 6.36 17.53
N ALA A 241 -13.40 7.69 17.50
CA ALA A 241 -13.75 8.53 18.64
C ALA A 241 -15.26 8.78 18.79
N GLY A 242 -15.65 9.35 19.93
CA GLY A 242 -17.04 9.74 20.21
C GLY A 242 -17.95 8.60 20.70
N PRO A 243 -19.21 8.93 21.08
CA PRO A 243 -20.13 7.96 21.65
C PRO A 243 -20.59 6.89 20.66
N GLU A 244 -20.65 7.20 19.37
CA GLU A 244 -20.91 6.26 18.28
C GLU A 244 -19.63 5.70 17.64
N GLY A 245 -18.45 6.04 18.17
CA GLY A 245 -17.16 5.56 17.69
C GLY A 245 -16.91 4.09 18.04
N ILE A 246 -16.15 3.39 17.20
CA ILE A 246 -15.88 1.95 17.35
C ILE A 246 -15.27 1.64 18.72
N ILE A 247 -14.40 2.51 19.26
CA ILE A 247 -13.81 2.32 20.59
C ILE A 247 -14.89 2.24 21.66
N GLN A 248 -15.85 3.18 21.64
CA GLN A 248 -16.92 3.22 22.63
C GLN A 248 -17.91 2.06 22.43
N LEU A 249 -18.24 1.72 21.17
CA LEU A 249 -19.12 0.61 20.86
C LEU A 249 -18.53 -0.74 21.32
N LEU A 250 -17.22 -0.95 21.17
CA LEU A 250 -16.53 -2.13 21.70
C LEU A 250 -16.53 -2.17 23.23
N LYS A 251 -16.29 -1.03 23.90
CA LYS A 251 -16.41 -0.92 25.36
C LYS A 251 -17.82 -1.28 25.84
N ASN A 252 -18.85 -0.77 25.17
CA ASN A 252 -20.25 -1.09 25.47
C ASN A 252 -20.57 -2.58 25.29
N LYS A 253 -19.87 -3.27 24.38
CA LYS A 253 -19.94 -4.73 24.20
C LYS A 253 -19.17 -5.54 25.24
N GLY A 254 -18.55 -4.89 26.24
CA GLY A 254 -17.85 -5.52 27.34
C GLY A 254 -16.35 -5.79 27.10
N TYR A 255 -15.76 -5.23 26.03
CA TYR A 255 -14.32 -5.31 25.81
C TYR A 255 -13.56 -4.28 26.64
N THR A 256 -12.35 -4.63 27.05
CA THR A 256 -11.37 -3.66 27.53
C THR A 256 -10.61 -3.11 26.32
N VAL A 257 -10.80 -1.82 26.04
CA VAL A 257 -10.12 -1.12 24.94
C VAL A 257 -9.24 -0.02 25.52
N ARG A 258 -7.91 -0.19 25.43
CA ARG A 258 -6.92 0.74 25.98
C ARG A 258 -6.05 1.33 24.87
N GLN A 259 -5.67 2.59 25.00
CA GLN A 259 -4.68 3.19 24.11
C GLN A 259 -3.33 2.49 24.30
N VAL A 260 -2.59 2.32 23.21
CA VAL A 260 -1.21 1.86 23.22
C VAL A 260 -0.32 3.06 22.93
N ALA A 261 0.67 3.30 23.80
CA ALA A 261 1.60 4.41 23.61
C ALA A 261 2.40 4.25 22.31
N ALA A 262 2.55 5.33 21.55
CA ALA A 262 3.41 5.35 20.39
C ALA A 262 4.86 5.47 20.86
N THR A 263 5.67 4.46 20.54
CA THR A 263 7.09 4.45 20.91
C THR A 263 7.95 4.47 19.66
N TYR A 264 9.09 5.16 19.74
CA TYR A 264 10.03 5.32 18.62
C TYR A 264 11.46 5.12 19.12
N ALA A 265 12.09 4.06 18.64
CA ALA A 265 13.50 3.80 18.84
C ALA A 265 14.35 4.57 17.83
N GLU A 266 15.59 4.93 18.20
CA GLU A 266 16.55 5.58 17.30
C GLU A 266 16.91 4.74 16.07
N LYS A 267 16.78 3.40 16.17
CA LYS A 267 17.08 2.45 15.11
C LYS A 267 15.85 1.60 14.82
N PRO A 268 15.67 1.15 13.56
CA PRO A 268 14.58 0.26 13.19
C PRO A 268 14.51 -0.95 14.11
N THR A 269 13.33 -1.23 14.64
CA THR A 269 13.10 -2.42 15.47
C THR A 269 13.10 -3.69 14.63
N GLU A 270 13.28 -4.85 15.26
CA GLU A 270 13.18 -6.13 14.57
C GLU A 270 11.82 -6.29 13.88
N ALA A 271 10.75 -5.81 14.52
CA ALA A 271 9.41 -5.88 13.94
C ALA A 271 9.31 -5.08 12.64
N GLU A 272 9.86 -3.86 12.62
CA GLU A 272 9.94 -3.04 11.42
C GLU A 272 10.79 -3.71 10.33
N LEU A 273 11.98 -4.21 10.68
CA LEU A 273 12.88 -4.86 9.72
C LEU A 273 12.24 -6.10 9.07
N GLN A 274 11.50 -6.91 9.84
CA GLN A 274 10.77 -8.05 9.31
C GLN A 274 9.64 -7.61 8.37
N LEU A 275 8.85 -6.60 8.76
CA LEU A 275 7.76 -6.10 7.92
C LEU A 275 8.24 -5.49 6.61
N ARG A 276 9.41 -4.83 6.61
CA ARG A 276 10.05 -4.31 5.39
C ARG A 276 10.37 -5.41 4.37
N ARG A 277 10.55 -6.66 4.77
CA ARG A 277 10.78 -7.79 3.84
C ARG A 277 9.54 -8.18 3.05
N PHE A 278 8.35 -7.81 3.51
CA PHE A 278 7.08 -8.07 2.83
C PHE A 278 6.70 -6.94 1.84
N ASN A 279 7.66 -6.11 1.41
CA ASN A 279 7.44 -5.07 0.39
C ASN A 279 7.56 -5.58 -1.06
N SER A 280 7.81 -6.88 -1.25
CA SER A 280 7.91 -7.53 -2.55
C SER A 280 7.32 -8.93 -2.49
N TYR A 281 6.86 -9.41 -3.65
CA TYR A 281 6.27 -10.72 -3.81
C TYR A 281 6.85 -11.38 -5.07
N THR A 282 7.41 -12.58 -4.90
CA THR A 282 7.93 -13.38 -6.02
C THR A 282 6.86 -14.37 -6.45
N PHE A 283 6.31 -14.15 -7.64
CA PHE A 283 5.41 -15.07 -8.31
C PHE A 283 6.22 -16.09 -9.11
N VAL A 284 5.91 -17.37 -8.99
CA VAL A 284 6.57 -18.46 -9.75
C VAL A 284 5.50 -19.35 -10.37
N ASP A 285 5.59 -19.58 -11.68
CA ASP A 285 4.73 -20.49 -12.41
C ASP A 285 5.57 -21.54 -13.13
N GLN A 286 5.60 -22.73 -12.56
CA GLN A 286 6.32 -23.88 -13.10
C GLN A 286 5.66 -24.46 -14.35
N LYS A 287 4.37 -24.21 -14.60
CA LYS A 287 3.68 -24.72 -15.80
C LYS A 287 4.08 -23.92 -17.04
N ARG A 288 4.40 -22.64 -16.87
CA ARG A 288 4.78 -21.70 -17.94
C ARG A 288 6.25 -21.27 -17.87
N ASN A 289 7.02 -21.92 -17.01
CA ASN A 289 8.48 -21.76 -16.89
C ASN A 289 8.95 -20.31 -16.71
N PHE A 290 8.26 -19.56 -15.84
CA PHE A 290 8.66 -18.19 -15.53
C PHE A 290 8.44 -17.81 -14.06
N SER A 291 9.12 -16.74 -13.66
CA SER A 291 8.88 -16.02 -12.41
C SER A 291 8.84 -14.52 -12.66
N ALA A 292 8.18 -13.79 -11.76
CA ALA A 292 8.09 -12.34 -11.79
C ALA A 292 8.09 -11.78 -10.36
N VAL A 293 8.63 -10.58 -10.19
CA VAL A 293 8.63 -9.90 -8.89
C VAL A 293 7.71 -8.69 -8.95
N PHE A 294 6.69 -8.69 -8.09
CA PHE A 294 5.73 -7.60 -7.90
C PHE A 294 5.92 -6.94 -6.53
N GLY A 295 5.27 -5.80 -6.29
CA GLY A 295 5.23 -5.21 -4.93
C GLY A 295 4.34 -6.02 -3.98
N GLY A 296 3.27 -6.62 -4.50
CA GLY A 296 2.34 -7.47 -3.77
C GLY A 296 1.81 -8.60 -4.65
N VAL A 297 0.91 -9.42 -4.11
CA VAL A 297 0.31 -10.54 -4.83
C VAL A 297 -0.48 -10.00 -6.05
N PRO A 298 -0.15 -10.42 -7.29
CA PRO A 298 -0.93 -10.01 -8.45
C PRO A 298 -2.29 -10.71 -8.47
N LYS A 299 -3.31 -10.02 -8.99
CA LYS A 299 -4.59 -10.64 -9.33
C LYS A 299 -4.41 -11.48 -10.59
N MET A 300 -4.84 -12.73 -10.54
CA MET A 300 -4.77 -13.66 -11.65
C MET A 300 -6.15 -13.80 -12.30
N ASP A 301 -6.18 -13.66 -13.62
CA ASP A 301 -7.35 -13.90 -14.46
C ASP A 301 -6.98 -14.93 -15.54
N THR A 302 -7.83 -15.94 -15.70
CA THR A 302 -7.68 -17.00 -16.73
C THR A 302 -8.88 -17.07 -17.67
N THR A 303 -9.77 -16.10 -17.59
CA THR A 303 -10.94 -15.99 -18.46
C THR A 303 -10.52 -15.73 -19.90
N GLN A 304 -11.36 -16.11 -20.87
CA GLN A 304 -11.11 -15.94 -22.31
C GLN A 304 -9.91 -16.72 -22.88
N GLY A 305 -9.30 -17.64 -22.11
CA GLY A 305 -8.21 -18.50 -22.57
C GLY A 305 -6.80 -17.88 -22.45
N ASN A 306 -6.71 -16.60 -22.09
CA ASN A 306 -5.46 -15.93 -21.78
C ASN A 306 -5.11 -16.11 -20.31
N TYR A 307 -3.83 -16.03 -19.98
CA TYR A 307 -3.36 -16.00 -18.60
C TYR A 307 -2.84 -14.62 -18.25
N VAL A 308 -3.54 -13.90 -17.39
CA VAL A 308 -3.24 -12.49 -17.07
C VAL A 308 -2.94 -12.35 -15.58
N LEU A 309 -1.79 -11.77 -15.27
CA LEU A 309 -1.43 -11.31 -13.93
C LEU A 309 -1.43 -9.78 -13.92
N THR A 310 -2.23 -9.18 -13.05
CA THR A 310 -2.33 -7.73 -12.90
C THR A 310 -2.01 -7.34 -11.46
N TYR A 311 -1.06 -6.42 -11.29
CA TYR A 311 -0.76 -5.79 -10.01
C TYR A 311 -0.86 -4.28 -10.15
N GLN A 312 -1.52 -3.63 -9.20
CA GLN A 312 -1.68 -2.18 -9.16
C GLN A 312 -1.08 -1.59 -7.90
N GLU A 313 -0.35 -0.50 -8.07
CA GLU A 313 0.06 0.43 -7.03
C GLU A 313 -1.00 1.53 -6.95
N MET A 314 -2.04 1.33 -6.15
CA MET A 314 -3.23 2.21 -6.15
C MET A 314 -2.92 3.63 -5.68
N GLY A 315 -1.90 3.80 -4.81
CA GLY A 315 -1.47 5.11 -4.33
C GLY A 315 -0.82 5.95 -5.43
N GLN A 316 0.11 5.37 -6.18
CA GLN A 316 0.80 6.07 -7.29
C GLN A 316 0.09 5.94 -8.65
N GLY A 317 -0.89 5.05 -8.77
CA GLY A 317 -1.64 4.80 -10.00
C GLY A 317 -0.86 4.01 -11.05
N ASN A 318 0.13 3.20 -10.66
CA ASN A 318 0.91 2.39 -11.59
C ASN A 318 0.31 0.99 -11.71
N THR A 319 0.25 0.47 -12.93
CA THR A 319 -0.26 -0.87 -13.23
C THR A 319 0.80 -1.70 -13.95
N PHE A 320 0.94 -2.96 -13.55
CA PHE A 320 1.89 -3.94 -14.08
C PHE A 320 1.12 -5.18 -14.50
N ILE A 321 1.24 -5.56 -15.77
CA ILE A 321 0.49 -6.65 -16.37
C ILE A 321 1.44 -7.64 -17.04
N ILE A 322 1.22 -8.92 -16.79
CA ILE A 322 1.81 -10.02 -17.55
C ILE A 322 0.66 -10.79 -18.18
N GLU A 323 0.52 -10.70 -19.49
CA GLU A 323 -0.43 -11.51 -20.26
C GLU A 323 0.33 -12.58 -21.04
N ILE A 324 -0.11 -13.83 -20.94
CA ILE A 324 0.48 -14.97 -21.62
C ILE A 324 -0.60 -15.62 -22.48
N ILE A 325 -0.34 -15.67 -23.79
CA ILE A 325 -1.27 -16.16 -24.80
C ILE A 325 -0.66 -17.39 -25.48
N PRO A 326 -1.28 -18.58 -25.36
CA PRO A 326 -0.85 -19.76 -26.11
C PRO A 326 -0.86 -19.50 -27.61
N GLN A 327 0.18 -19.92 -28.33
CA GLN A 327 0.27 -19.80 -29.78
C GLN A 327 0.07 -21.19 -30.41
N SER A 328 -0.93 -21.31 -31.28
CA SER A 328 -1.26 -22.54 -31.99
C SER A 328 -0.58 -22.67 -33.36
N GLU A 329 -0.13 -21.56 -33.94
CA GLU A 329 0.47 -21.49 -35.27
C GLU A 329 1.94 -21.07 -35.20
N ARG A 330 2.73 -21.41 -36.24
CA ARG A 330 4.13 -20.95 -36.38
C ARG A 330 4.18 -19.48 -36.81
N THR A 331 3.56 -18.60 -36.04
CA THR A 331 3.63 -17.16 -36.25
C THR A 331 4.89 -16.62 -35.61
N THR A 332 5.69 -15.90 -36.39
CA THR A 332 6.90 -15.26 -35.88
C THR A 332 6.54 -14.01 -35.07
N LEU A 333 7.35 -13.67 -34.06
CA LEU A 333 7.13 -12.46 -33.27
C LEU A 333 7.07 -11.21 -34.14
N LYS A 334 7.89 -11.14 -35.21
CA LYS A 334 7.91 -10.03 -36.15
C LYS A 334 6.59 -9.83 -36.91
N GLN A 335 5.87 -10.92 -37.21
CA GLN A 335 4.54 -10.85 -37.85
C GLN A 335 3.47 -10.30 -36.90
N LEU A 336 3.63 -10.52 -35.59
CA LEU A 336 2.69 -10.05 -34.56
C LEU A 336 2.90 -8.57 -34.19
N LEU A 337 4.06 -7.97 -34.47
CA LEU A 337 4.38 -6.61 -34.02
C LEU A 337 3.34 -5.54 -34.40
N PRO A 338 2.76 -5.51 -35.63
CA PRO A 338 1.75 -4.51 -35.98
C PRO A 338 0.49 -4.57 -35.10
N GLU A 339 0.12 -5.76 -34.62
CA GLU A 339 -1.04 -5.97 -33.74
C GLU A 339 -0.67 -5.72 -32.27
N LEU A 340 0.59 -5.95 -31.89
CA LEU A 340 1.04 -5.78 -30.51
C LEU A 340 1.40 -4.33 -30.17
N PHE A 341 1.73 -3.53 -31.19
CA PHE A 341 2.07 -2.12 -31.11
C PHE A 341 1.20 -1.31 -32.07
N PHE A 342 -0.06 -1.05 -31.66
CA PHE A 342 -1.08 -0.31 -32.45
C PHE A 342 -0.70 1.13 -32.81
N THR A 343 0.30 1.65 -32.13
CA THR A 343 0.90 2.95 -32.38
C THR A 343 2.35 2.77 -32.02
N PRO A 344 3.25 3.24 -32.89
CA PRO A 344 4.08 4.30 -32.35
C PRO A 344 4.52 5.31 -33.41
N LYS A 345 4.70 6.55 -32.97
CA LYS A 345 5.54 7.53 -33.68
C LYS A 345 7.02 7.06 -33.76
N SER A 346 7.38 5.93 -33.13
CA SER A 346 8.72 5.32 -33.10
C SER A 346 8.69 3.77 -33.00
N ALA A 347 9.34 3.07 -33.94
CA ALA A 347 9.34 1.60 -33.95
C ALA A 347 9.85 0.98 -32.62
N PRO A 348 9.30 -0.17 -32.17
CA PRO A 348 9.77 -0.83 -30.95
C PRO A 348 11.23 -1.27 -31.11
N ALA A 349 12.02 -1.09 -30.05
CA ALA A 349 13.40 -1.51 -29.98
C ALA A 349 13.50 -3.03 -29.88
N LYS A 350 14.36 -3.64 -30.69
CA LYS A 350 14.70 -5.06 -30.59
C LYS A 350 15.66 -5.30 -29.44
N LEU A 351 15.40 -6.34 -28.67
CA LEU A 351 16.17 -6.78 -27.51
C LEU A 351 16.43 -8.29 -27.60
N VAL A 352 17.37 -8.79 -26.81
CA VAL A 352 17.60 -10.23 -26.65
C VAL A 352 17.67 -10.57 -25.16
N LEU A 353 16.88 -11.55 -24.74
CA LEU A 353 16.76 -12.02 -23.36
C LEU A 353 17.51 -13.35 -23.16
N GLN A 354 17.59 -13.81 -21.90
CA GLN A 354 18.13 -15.12 -21.52
C GLN A 354 19.52 -15.43 -22.14
N ASN A 355 20.47 -14.49 -21.97
CA ASN A 355 21.84 -14.59 -22.52
C ASN A 355 21.92 -14.72 -24.05
N GLY A 356 20.93 -14.25 -24.79
CA GLY A 356 21.00 -14.16 -26.25
C GLY A 356 20.08 -15.12 -27.00
N THR A 357 19.25 -15.90 -26.32
CA THR A 357 18.46 -16.98 -26.94
C THR A 357 17.03 -16.57 -27.29
N VAL A 358 16.47 -15.57 -26.61
CA VAL A 358 15.06 -15.17 -26.79
C VAL A 358 14.99 -13.76 -27.38
N GLU A 359 14.46 -13.65 -28.59
CA GLU A 359 14.19 -12.35 -29.22
C GLU A 359 12.99 -11.66 -28.56
N ALA A 360 13.14 -10.38 -28.27
CA ALA A 360 12.11 -9.55 -27.67
C ALA A 360 12.00 -8.19 -28.34
N TYR A 361 10.85 -7.54 -28.20
CA TYR A 361 10.63 -6.16 -28.66
C TYR A 361 10.02 -5.34 -27.54
N GLU A 362 10.54 -4.14 -27.33
CA GLU A 362 10.07 -3.20 -26.32
C GLU A 362 9.78 -1.83 -26.93
N GLY A 363 8.66 -1.23 -26.56
CA GLY A 363 8.28 0.08 -27.04
C GLY A 363 7.02 0.59 -26.37
N ILE A 364 6.53 1.72 -26.87
CA ILE A 364 5.26 2.28 -26.43
C ILE A 364 4.14 1.76 -27.33
N THR A 365 3.00 1.53 -26.70
CA THR A 365 1.74 1.30 -27.40
C THR A 365 0.60 1.96 -26.62
N PHE A 366 -0.61 1.84 -27.13
CA PHE A 366 -1.80 2.45 -26.56
C PHE A 366 -2.81 1.37 -26.15
N ILE A 367 -3.38 1.52 -24.97
CA ILE A 367 -4.53 0.73 -24.51
C ILE A 367 -5.71 1.67 -24.34
N TYR A 368 -6.84 1.33 -24.96
CA TYR A 368 -8.07 2.09 -24.77
C TYR A 368 -8.48 2.10 -23.30
N GLY A 369 -8.85 3.27 -22.78
CA GLY A 369 -9.14 3.46 -21.35
C GLY A 369 -7.89 3.79 -20.51
N SER A 370 -6.77 3.10 -20.71
CA SER A 370 -5.54 3.28 -19.91
C SER A 370 -4.55 4.30 -20.48
N GLY A 371 -4.61 4.61 -21.78
CA GLY A 371 -3.70 5.54 -22.44
C GLY A 371 -2.40 4.91 -22.94
N ASP A 372 -1.34 5.72 -23.00
CA ASP A 372 -0.01 5.28 -23.43
C ASP A 372 0.61 4.34 -22.38
N CYS A 373 1.24 3.27 -22.85
CA CYS A 373 1.84 2.25 -21.99
C CYS A 373 3.16 1.73 -22.58
N TRP A 374 4.08 1.36 -21.69
CA TRP A 374 5.28 0.60 -22.04
C TRP A 374 4.92 -0.87 -22.21
N ARG A 375 5.44 -1.50 -23.26
CA ARG A 375 5.20 -2.92 -23.53
C ARG A 375 6.48 -3.61 -23.97
N ARG A 376 6.76 -4.78 -23.37
CA ARG A 376 7.75 -5.75 -23.85
C ARG A 376 7.04 -7.04 -24.27
N VAL A 377 7.35 -7.54 -25.46
CA VAL A 377 6.82 -8.79 -26.00
C VAL A 377 7.92 -9.75 -26.40
N PHE A 378 7.69 -11.04 -26.20
CA PHE A 378 8.58 -12.11 -26.65
C PHE A 378 7.83 -13.44 -26.78
N LEU A 379 8.37 -14.36 -27.59
CA LEU A 379 7.89 -15.73 -27.68
C LEU A 379 8.80 -16.65 -26.85
N TYR A 380 8.20 -17.52 -26.04
CA TYR A 380 8.90 -18.55 -25.29
C TYR A 380 8.02 -19.81 -25.25
N GLU A 381 8.55 -20.97 -25.63
CA GLU A 381 7.86 -22.26 -25.59
C GLU A 381 6.43 -22.25 -26.19
N ASN A 382 6.27 -21.66 -27.39
CA ASN A 382 4.98 -21.47 -28.08
C ASN A 382 3.96 -20.63 -27.29
N GLN A 383 4.42 -19.72 -26.45
CA GLN A 383 3.60 -18.76 -25.74
C GLN A 383 4.07 -17.35 -26.06
N LEU A 384 3.13 -16.45 -26.32
CA LEU A 384 3.40 -15.03 -26.43
C LEU A 384 3.28 -14.40 -25.05
N PHE A 385 4.37 -13.83 -24.57
CA PHE A 385 4.39 -13.00 -23.37
C PHE A 385 4.20 -11.54 -23.77
N LYS A 386 3.26 -10.87 -23.13
CA LYS A 386 3.00 -9.44 -23.23
C LYS A 386 3.13 -8.82 -21.84
N LEU A 387 4.28 -8.23 -21.57
CA LEU A 387 4.51 -7.46 -20.37
C LEU A 387 4.09 -6.02 -20.64
N THR A 388 3.15 -5.47 -19.88
CA THR A 388 2.69 -4.09 -20.05
C THR A 388 2.75 -3.34 -18.73
N CYS A 389 3.23 -2.10 -18.78
CA CYS A 389 3.17 -1.18 -17.64
C CYS A 389 2.68 0.18 -18.06
N TYR A 390 1.91 0.82 -17.19
CA TYR A 390 1.52 2.22 -17.34
C TYR A 390 1.35 2.86 -15.96
N GLY A 391 1.39 4.19 -15.92
CA GLY A 391 1.30 4.95 -14.69
C GLY A 391 1.08 6.43 -14.96
N GLY A 392 1.46 7.26 -14.00
CA GLY A 392 1.45 8.71 -14.16
C GLY A 392 2.69 9.24 -14.90
N ASN A 393 2.84 10.56 -14.90
CA ASN A 393 3.91 11.25 -15.61
C ASN A 393 5.31 10.80 -15.16
N LYS A 394 5.58 10.72 -13.86
CA LYS A 394 6.91 10.33 -13.36
C LYS A 394 7.21 8.87 -13.67
N PHE A 395 6.23 7.99 -13.53
CA PHE A 395 6.39 6.58 -13.89
C PHE A 395 6.76 6.43 -15.36
N MET A 396 6.03 7.09 -16.26
CA MET A 396 6.22 6.94 -17.70
C MET A 396 7.56 7.49 -18.23
N ASN A 397 8.24 8.39 -17.48
CA ASN A 397 9.61 8.86 -17.78
C ASN A 397 10.71 8.20 -16.94
N SER A 398 10.38 7.15 -16.19
CA SER A 398 11.35 6.45 -15.35
C SER A 398 11.80 5.14 -15.99
N ASN A 399 12.84 4.53 -15.43
CA ASN A 399 13.27 3.17 -15.79
C ASN A 399 12.45 2.07 -15.08
N ARG A 400 11.34 2.40 -14.42
CA ARG A 400 10.56 1.44 -13.62
C ARG A 400 9.89 0.36 -14.46
N SER A 401 9.42 0.70 -15.67
CA SER A 401 8.86 -0.28 -16.62
C SER A 401 9.91 -1.30 -17.03
N THR A 402 11.08 -0.85 -17.49
CA THR A 402 12.22 -1.72 -17.83
C THR A 402 12.68 -2.54 -16.62
N SER A 403 12.77 -1.94 -15.42
CA SER A 403 13.12 -2.65 -14.19
C SER A 403 12.13 -3.76 -13.84
N PHE A 404 10.83 -3.54 -14.07
CA PHE A 404 9.81 -4.59 -13.92
C PHE A 404 9.98 -5.69 -14.98
N PHE A 405 10.12 -5.33 -16.25
CA PHE A 405 10.30 -6.31 -17.32
C PHE A 405 11.54 -7.18 -17.11
N ASP A 406 12.63 -6.61 -16.60
CA ASP A 406 13.86 -7.35 -16.31
C ASP A 406 13.75 -8.27 -15.10
N LYS A 407 12.76 -8.06 -14.22
CA LYS A 407 12.43 -8.95 -13.09
C LYS A 407 11.55 -10.12 -13.51
N VAL A 408 11.09 -10.18 -14.76
CA VAL A 408 10.48 -11.38 -15.33
C VAL A 408 11.60 -12.30 -15.82
N LYS A 409 11.71 -13.48 -15.21
CA LYS A 409 12.76 -14.47 -15.49
C LYS A 409 12.14 -15.74 -16.04
N LEU A 410 12.67 -16.19 -17.18
CA LEU A 410 12.37 -17.48 -17.78
C LEU A 410 13.39 -18.51 -17.27
N PHE A 411 12.99 -19.76 -17.10
CA PHE A 411 13.89 -20.83 -16.67
C PHE A 411 13.65 -22.14 -17.41
#